data_AF-A0A8T2ZYA5-F1
#
_entry.id   AF-A0A8T2ZYA5-F1
#
_cell.length_a   1.000
_cell.length_b   1.000
_cell.length_c   1.000
_cell.angle_alpha   90.00
_cell.angle_beta   90.00
_cell.angle_gamma   90.00
#
_symmetry.space_group_name_H-M   'P 1'
#
loop_
_entity.id
_entity.type
_entity.pdbx_description
1 polymer ?
#
loop_
_entity_poly.entity_id
_entity_poly.type
_entity_poly.pdbx_seq_one_letter_code
_entity_poly.pdbx_strand_id
1 'polypeptide(L)'
;MERMIRSIRGSRNVGTGNIEVDNSEMEVFCGCIDRMFSKVNEFEQRVDAVERYYADNKELNTAKCSSILKDKIKKKHLMTVEKQQQDSEKLTQDLMRQFAAIFRQITQHKWAWPFLEPVDVEGLCLHDYYEVIEKPMDFSTIKNRMEAKDGTGYKNVREIYADVRLVFKNAMKYNDERDDVHVMARTLLEKFEEKWLPLLPKVAEEEKRREKEQTATQVATKLAEEASYANMAQDLSNELHGVDMQLERIREMVVRNSRFVQQPMFSFLLYNFELNFYWFR
;
A
#
# COMPACT_ATOMS: atom_id res chain seq x y z
N MET A 1 -10.97 25.35 -28.03
CA MET A 1 -11.23 26.15 -26.81
C MET A 1 -10.31 27.38 -26.72
N GLU A 2 -9.00 27.27 -27.01
CA GLU A 2 -8.07 28.42 -27.09
C GLU A 2 -8.52 29.57 -28.02
N ARG A 3 -9.27 29.25 -29.08
CA ARG A 3 -9.86 30.25 -29.99
C ARG A 3 -10.92 31.14 -29.33
N MET A 4 -11.63 30.63 -28.31
CA MET A 4 -12.64 31.39 -27.58
C MET A 4 -11.99 32.39 -26.59
N ILE A 5 -10.86 32.00 -25.98
CA ILE A 5 -10.06 32.84 -25.07
C ILE A 5 -9.43 34.03 -25.80
N ARG A 6 -8.92 33.84 -27.04
CA ARG A 6 -8.41 34.95 -27.86
C ARG A 6 -9.49 35.96 -28.25
N SER A 7 -10.73 35.50 -28.45
CA SER A 7 -11.83 36.37 -28.82
C SER A 7 -12.27 37.29 -27.67
N ILE A 8 -12.12 36.88 -26.41
CA ILE A 8 -12.50 37.69 -25.24
C ILE A 8 -11.39 38.70 -24.88
N ARG A 9 -10.12 38.34 -25.03
CA ARG A 9 -8.99 39.28 -24.82
C ARG A 9 -8.82 40.30 -25.95
N GLY A 10 -9.32 40.01 -27.16
CA GLY A 10 -9.16 40.86 -28.35
C GLY A 10 -10.06 42.10 -28.40
N SER A 11 -11.14 42.17 -27.61
CA SER A 11 -12.14 43.24 -27.70
C SER A 11 -11.83 44.49 -26.87
N ARG A 12 -10.59 44.68 -26.42
CA ARG A 12 -10.19 45.81 -25.55
C ARG A 12 -10.00 47.16 -26.26
N ASN A 13 -10.34 47.30 -27.53
CA ASN A 13 -10.21 48.59 -28.23
C ASN A 13 -11.21 48.69 -29.37
N VAL A 14 -12.41 49.22 -29.12
CA VAL A 14 -13.07 50.30 -29.89
C VAL A 14 -14.15 50.88 -28.97
N GLY A 15 -14.20 52.20 -28.85
CA GLY A 15 -14.92 52.91 -27.80
C GLY A 15 -16.41 53.19 -28.03
N THR A 16 -16.97 53.64 -26.91
CA THR A 16 -18.15 54.51 -26.70
C THR A 16 -19.54 53.96 -27.03
N GLY A 17 -20.28 53.66 -25.95
CA GLY A 17 -21.73 53.51 -25.91
C GLY A 17 -22.16 52.93 -24.55
N ASN A 18 -22.63 53.78 -23.65
CA ASN A 18 -22.98 53.49 -22.26
C ASN A 18 -23.81 52.20 -22.09
N ILE A 19 -23.15 51.15 -21.57
CA ILE A 19 -23.75 50.16 -20.70
C ILE A 19 -22.76 50.03 -19.56
N GLU A 20 -23.03 50.63 -18.41
CA GLU A 20 -22.37 50.26 -17.16
C GLU A 20 -22.79 48.82 -16.86
N VAL A 21 -22.12 47.86 -17.51
CA VAL A 21 -22.04 46.50 -17.02
C VAL A 21 -21.21 46.63 -15.76
N ASP A 22 -21.83 46.41 -14.61
CA ASP A 22 -21.18 46.46 -13.31
C ASP A 22 -19.87 45.64 -13.38
N ASN A 23 -18.74 46.33 -13.38
CA ASN A 23 -17.41 45.70 -13.48
C ASN A 23 -17.20 44.69 -12.33
N SER A 24 -17.95 44.84 -11.23
CA SER A 24 -17.97 43.92 -10.10
C SER A 24 -18.58 42.56 -10.47
N GLU A 25 -19.68 42.52 -11.22
CA GLU A 25 -20.32 41.27 -11.65
C GLU A 25 -19.44 40.49 -12.65
N MET A 26 -18.70 41.21 -13.51
CA MET A 26 -17.84 40.59 -14.52
C MET A 26 -16.54 40.03 -13.94
N GLU A 27 -15.96 40.67 -12.92
CA GLU A 27 -14.83 40.12 -12.14
C GLU A 27 -15.24 38.92 -11.30
N VAL A 28 -16.43 38.96 -10.68
CA VAL A 28 -17.01 37.81 -9.97
C VAL A 28 -17.23 36.63 -10.92
N PHE A 29 -17.67 36.89 -12.15
CA PHE A 29 -17.83 35.87 -13.18
C PHE A 29 -16.49 35.24 -13.61
N CYS A 30 -15.46 36.04 -13.87
CA CYS A 30 -14.13 35.54 -14.23
C CYS A 30 -13.50 34.70 -13.09
N GLY A 31 -13.60 35.17 -11.85
CA GLY A 31 -13.13 34.40 -10.68
C GLY A 31 -13.92 33.10 -10.44
N CYS A 32 -15.18 33.04 -10.89
CA CYS A 32 -15.98 31.82 -10.87
C CYS A 32 -15.46 30.80 -11.91
N ILE A 33 -15.17 31.26 -13.13
CA ILE A 33 -14.61 30.43 -14.21
C ILE A 33 -13.24 29.85 -13.82
N ASP A 34 -12.33 30.66 -13.27
CA ASP A 34 -10.99 30.20 -12.86
C ASP A 34 -11.06 29.15 -11.73
N ARG A 35 -12.02 29.32 -10.81
CA ARG A 35 -12.30 28.34 -9.75
C ARG A 35 -12.86 27.03 -10.32
N MET A 36 -13.72 27.11 -11.33
CA MET A 36 -14.21 25.92 -12.03
C MET A 36 -13.08 25.21 -12.77
N PHE A 37 -12.20 25.95 -13.44
CA PHE A 37 -11.09 25.37 -14.19
C PHE A 37 -10.12 24.61 -13.29
N SER A 38 -9.76 25.20 -12.13
CA SER A 38 -8.93 24.53 -11.13
C SER A 38 -9.57 23.24 -10.62
N LYS A 39 -10.89 23.25 -10.36
CA LYS A 39 -11.63 22.06 -9.93
C LYS A 39 -11.67 20.96 -11.00
N VAL A 40 -11.86 21.31 -12.27
CA VAL A 40 -11.85 20.33 -13.37
C VAL A 40 -10.49 19.65 -13.48
N ASN A 41 -9.39 20.40 -13.36
CA ASN A 41 -8.04 19.83 -13.41
C ASN A 41 -7.73 18.90 -12.21
N GLU A 42 -8.21 19.23 -11.00
CA GLU A 42 -8.14 18.34 -9.85
C GLU A 42 -8.99 17.06 -10.04
N PHE A 43 -10.16 17.23 -10.65
CA PHE A 43 -11.07 16.13 -10.97
C PHE A 43 -10.44 15.15 -11.97
N GLU A 44 -9.83 15.64 -13.04
CA GLU A 44 -9.12 14.84 -14.04
C GLU A 44 -8.03 13.97 -13.39
N GLN A 45 -7.19 14.55 -12.51
CA GLN A 45 -6.13 13.80 -11.82
C GLN A 45 -6.67 12.66 -10.94
N ARG A 46 -7.78 12.90 -10.25
CA ARG A 46 -8.44 11.90 -9.39
C ARG A 46 -9.14 10.81 -10.21
N VAL A 47 -9.76 11.17 -11.34
CA VAL A 47 -10.33 10.19 -12.28
C VAL A 47 -9.24 9.30 -12.86
N ASP A 48 -8.13 9.88 -13.33
CA ASP A 48 -6.99 9.12 -13.85
C ASP A 48 -6.43 8.12 -12.82
N ALA A 49 -6.44 8.47 -11.53
CA ALA A 49 -5.99 7.59 -10.45
C ALA A 49 -6.93 6.38 -10.27
N VAL A 50 -8.24 6.61 -10.30
CA VAL A 50 -9.26 5.55 -10.22
C VAL A 50 -9.22 4.66 -11.46
N GLU A 51 -9.13 5.25 -12.66
CA GLU A 51 -9.08 4.51 -13.92
C GLU A 51 -7.85 3.59 -13.98
N ARG A 52 -6.67 4.10 -13.60
CA ARG A 52 -5.44 3.29 -13.52
C ARG A 52 -5.59 2.13 -12.55
N TYR A 53 -6.14 2.39 -11.35
CA TYR A 53 -6.37 1.32 -10.37
C TYR A 53 -7.25 0.19 -10.92
N TYR A 54 -8.37 0.51 -11.58
CA TYR A 54 -9.27 -0.52 -12.12
C TYR A 54 -8.78 -1.14 -13.44
N ALA A 55 -7.96 -0.44 -14.22
CA ALA A 55 -7.29 -1.00 -15.39
C ALA A 55 -6.29 -2.10 -14.99
N ASP A 56 -5.50 -1.85 -13.95
CA ASP A 56 -4.48 -2.79 -13.46
C ASP A 56 -5.08 -4.01 -12.72
N ASN A 57 -6.28 -3.86 -12.13
CA ASN A 57 -6.93 -4.92 -11.34
C ASN A 57 -8.02 -5.72 -12.10
N LYS A 58 -8.14 -5.55 -13.42
CA LYS A 58 -9.25 -6.07 -14.25
C LYS A 58 -9.39 -7.61 -14.30
N GLU A 59 -8.38 -8.38 -13.90
CA GLU A 59 -8.41 -9.85 -13.95
C GLU A 59 -8.95 -10.56 -12.68
N LEU A 60 -9.20 -9.84 -11.56
CA LEU A 60 -9.56 -10.47 -10.27
C LEU A 60 -11.05 -10.42 -9.89
N ASN A 61 -11.89 -9.69 -10.64
CA ASN A 61 -13.23 -9.28 -10.18
C ASN A 61 -14.41 -10.06 -10.79
N THR A 62 -14.32 -11.38 -10.90
CA THR A 62 -15.50 -12.23 -11.16
C THR A 62 -15.73 -13.27 -10.06
N ALA A 63 -15.81 -12.84 -8.80
CA ALA A 63 -16.41 -13.65 -7.74
C ALA A 63 -16.99 -12.82 -6.58
N LYS A 64 -18.26 -12.44 -6.76
CA LYS A 64 -19.35 -12.32 -5.76
C LYS A 64 -19.12 -11.49 -4.49
N CYS A 65 -19.91 -10.43 -4.40
CA CYS A 65 -20.32 -9.77 -3.15
C CYS A 65 -21.79 -10.11 -2.84
N SER A 66 -22.10 -10.39 -1.56
CA SER A 66 -23.42 -10.32 -0.91
C SER A 66 -23.29 -10.98 0.48
N SER A 67 -23.84 -10.53 1.62
CA SER A 67 -24.33 -9.25 2.15
C SER A 67 -24.84 -9.56 3.58
N ILE A 68 -24.82 -8.56 4.48
CA ILE A 68 -25.63 -8.44 5.73
C ILE A 68 -25.23 -9.28 6.98
N LEU A 69 -24.68 -8.63 8.03
CA LEU A 69 -25.44 -8.22 9.24
C LEU A 69 -24.55 -7.44 10.23
N LYS A 70 -25.00 -6.22 10.58
CA LYS A 70 -24.45 -5.42 11.68
C LYS A 70 -25.02 -5.89 13.03
N ASP A 71 -24.20 -5.64 14.06
CA ASP A 71 -24.55 -5.36 15.45
C ASP A 71 -25.14 -6.48 16.34
N LYS A 72 -24.22 -7.30 16.90
CA LYS A 72 -24.16 -7.73 18.33
C LYS A 72 -22.91 -8.57 18.69
N ILE A 73 -21.81 -8.43 17.95
CA ILE A 73 -20.65 -9.34 17.98
C ILE A 73 -19.36 -8.69 18.55
N LYS A 74 -19.34 -7.38 18.82
CA LYS A 74 -18.12 -6.66 19.22
C LYS A 74 -17.50 -7.08 20.56
N LYS A 75 -18.26 -7.65 21.52
CA LYS A 75 -17.73 -8.01 22.85
C LYS A 75 -17.30 -9.48 23.00
N LYS A 76 -17.89 -10.39 22.20
CA LYS A 76 -17.55 -11.84 22.21
C LYS A 76 -16.45 -12.17 21.19
N HIS A 77 -16.37 -11.41 20.09
CA HIS A 77 -15.36 -11.59 19.05
C HIS A 77 -14.00 -11.01 19.46
N LEU A 78 -13.98 -9.88 20.16
CA LEU A 78 -12.75 -9.27 20.70
C LEU A 78 -12.00 -10.24 21.63
N MET A 79 -12.71 -10.92 22.55
CA MET A 79 -12.11 -11.94 23.43
C MET A 79 -11.65 -13.21 22.71
N THR A 80 -12.15 -13.49 21.49
CA THR A 80 -11.76 -14.69 20.72
C THR A 80 -10.51 -14.42 19.89
N VAL A 81 -10.40 -13.22 19.32
CA VAL A 81 -9.23 -12.77 18.55
C VAL A 81 -8.04 -12.53 19.48
N GLU A 82 -8.23 -11.86 20.63
CA GLU A 82 -7.18 -11.65 21.64
C GLU A 82 -6.66 -12.99 22.20
N LYS A 83 -7.53 -13.97 22.43
CA LYS A 83 -7.14 -15.31 22.89
C LYS A 83 -6.38 -16.10 21.82
N GLN A 84 -6.80 -16.02 20.55
CA GLN A 84 -6.10 -16.67 19.43
C GLN A 84 -4.72 -16.05 19.16
N GLN A 85 -4.58 -14.73 19.30
CA GLN A 85 -3.31 -14.02 19.20
C GLN A 85 -2.35 -14.39 20.35
N GLN A 86 -2.88 -14.50 21.57
CA GLN A 86 -2.10 -14.87 22.75
C GLN A 86 -1.65 -16.34 22.71
N ASP A 87 -2.51 -17.24 22.25
CA ASP A 87 -2.16 -18.66 22.08
C ASP A 87 -1.08 -18.86 20.99
N SER A 88 -1.07 -18.01 19.95
CA SER A 88 -0.09 -18.10 18.86
C SER A 88 1.29 -17.55 19.24
N GLU A 89 1.35 -16.44 19.97
CA GLU A 89 2.58 -15.92 20.55
C GLU A 89 3.18 -16.94 21.52
N LYS A 90 2.33 -17.57 22.34
CA LYS A 90 2.75 -18.61 23.27
C LYS A 90 3.33 -19.83 22.57
N LEU A 91 2.73 -20.30 21.46
CA LEU A 91 3.28 -21.39 20.65
C LEU A 91 4.64 -21.03 20.07
N THR A 92 4.78 -19.82 19.51
CA THR A 92 6.05 -19.32 18.97
C THR A 92 7.14 -19.28 20.04
N GLN A 93 6.82 -18.76 21.23
CA GLN A 93 7.75 -18.70 22.36
C GLN A 93 8.14 -20.09 22.85
N ASP A 94 7.20 -21.04 22.91
CA ASP A 94 7.48 -22.42 23.31
C ASP A 94 8.39 -23.13 22.31
N LEU A 95 8.17 -22.93 21.00
CA LEU A 95 9.06 -23.43 19.94
C LEU A 95 10.47 -22.86 20.08
N MET A 96 10.59 -21.54 20.27
CA MET A 96 11.89 -20.89 20.47
C MET A 96 12.61 -21.43 21.71
N ARG A 97 11.89 -21.64 22.81
CA ARG A 97 12.44 -22.20 24.06
C ARG A 97 12.89 -23.65 23.89
N GLN A 98 12.10 -24.49 23.23
CA GLN A 98 12.47 -25.87 22.91
C GLN A 98 13.72 -25.90 22.03
N PHE A 99 13.76 -25.04 20.99
CA PHE A 99 14.92 -24.94 20.12
C PHE A 99 16.18 -24.48 20.87
N ALA A 100 16.07 -23.46 21.72
CA ALA A 100 17.17 -22.99 22.55
C ALA A 100 17.71 -24.09 23.48
N ALA A 101 16.84 -24.97 23.99
CA ALA A 101 17.26 -26.12 24.78
C ALA A 101 18.01 -27.18 23.97
N ILE A 102 17.64 -27.40 22.71
CA ILE A 102 18.38 -28.27 21.77
C ILE A 102 19.74 -27.64 21.46
N PHE A 103 19.74 -26.37 21.06
CA PHE A 103 20.96 -25.63 20.74
C PHE A 103 21.96 -25.69 21.89
N ARG A 104 21.51 -25.44 23.13
CA ARG A 104 22.35 -25.56 24.33
C ARG A 104 22.96 -26.95 24.51
N GLN A 105 22.21 -28.02 24.23
CA GLN A 105 22.74 -29.38 24.34
C GLN A 105 23.83 -29.65 23.29
N ILE A 106 23.69 -29.09 22.09
CA ILE A 106 24.69 -29.20 21.03
C ILE A 106 25.94 -28.40 21.39
N THR A 107 25.80 -27.15 21.84
CA THR A 107 26.93 -26.28 22.19
C THR A 107 27.69 -26.74 23.44
N GLN A 108 27.05 -27.48 24.35
CA GLN A 108 27.70 -28.08 25.53
C GLN A 108 28.35 -29.44 25.25
N HIS A 109 28.22 -29.98 24.04
CA HIS A 109 28.85 -31.24 23.70
C HIS A 109 30.38 -31.11 23.68
N LYS A 110 31.11 -32.13 24.13
CA LYS A 110 32.59 -32.13 24.19
C LYS A 110 33.30 -31.88 22.85
N TRP A 111 32.60 -32.06 21.74
CA TRP A 111 33.10 -31.85 20.37
C TRP A 111 32.61 -30.54 19.75
N ALA A 112 31.93 -29.69 20.50
CA ALA A 112 31.40 -28.42 20.00
C ALA A 112 32.47 -27.33 19.90
N TRP A 113 33.61 -27.50 20.56
CA TRP A 113 34.63 -26.45 20.72
C TRP A 113 35.12 -25.80 19.40
N PRO A 114 35.27 -26.50 18.26
CA PRO A 114 35.71 -25.86 17.01
C PRO A 114 34.67 -24.90 16.41
N PHE A 115 33.41 -25.03 16.85
CA PHE A 115 32.27 -24.34 16.27
C PHE A 115 31.74 -23.22 17.20
N LEU A 116 32.37 -23.03 18.36
CA LEU A 116 31.90 -22.07 19.36
C LEU A 116 32.07 -20.62 18.92
N GLU A 117 33.14 -20.33 18.19
CA GLU A 117 33.51 -18.99 17.73
C GLU A 117 33.79 -19.01 16.21
N PRO A 118 33.80 -17.83 15.56
CA PRO A 118 34.20 -17.72 14.16
C PRO A 118 35.58 -18.37 13.91
N VAL A 119 35.75 -18.97 12.74
CA VAL A 119 37.03 -19.58 12.33
C VAL A 119 38.12 -18.50 12.28
N ASP A 120 39.20 -18.70 13.04
CA ASP A 120 40.40 -17.84 13.03
C ASP A 120 41.26 -18.17 11.80
N VAL A 121 40.84 -17.63 10.65
CA VAL A 121 41.49 -17.89 9.36
C VAL A 121 42.93 -17.40 9.31
N GLU A 122 43.25 -16.30 10.02
CA GLU A 122 44.61 -15.74 10.07
C GLU A 122 45.50 -16.58 10.97
N GLY A 123 45.05 -16.89 12.19
CA GLY A 123 45.82 -17.70 13.14
C GLY A 123 46.03 -19.14 12.68
N LEU A 124 45.14 -19.67 11.84
CA LEU A 124 45.25 -21.01 11.23
C LEU A 124 45.87 -21.00 9.83
N CYS A 125 46.24 -19.84 9.29
CA CYS A 125 46.81 -19.68 7.94
C CYS A 125 45.95 -20.28 6.81
N LEU A 126 44.62 -20.10 6.89
CA LEU A 126 43.64 -20.63 5.94
C LEU A 126 43.35 -19.62 4.82
N HIS A 127 44.29 -19.48 3.88
CA HIS A 127 44.25 -18.42 2.86
C HIS A 127 43.07 -18.53 1.86
N ASP A 128 42.56 -19.73 1.64
CA ASP A 128 41.46 -20.04 0.71
C ASP A 128 40.09 -20.15 1.40
N TYR A 129 40.01 -19.94 2.72
CA TYR A 129 38.78 -20.20 3.48
C TYR A 129 37.56 -19.44 2.95
N TYR A 130 37.70 -18.14 2.67
CA TYR A 130 36.60 -17.34 2.14
C TYR A 130 36.34 -17.53 0.63
N GLU A 131 37.24 -18.21 -0.08
CA GLU A 131 37.00 -18.65 -1.46
C GLU A 131 36.13 -19.91 -1.47
N VAL A 132 36.35 -20.80 -0.49
CA VAL A 132 35.59 -22.05 -0.35
C VAL A 132 34.27 -21.84 0.40
N ILE A 133 34.26 -21.00 1.44
CA ILE A 133 33.13 -20.79 2.35
C ILE A 133 32.52 -19.40 2.14
N GLU A 134 31.40 -19.37 1.42
CA GLU A 134 30.67 -18.15 1.05
C GLU A 134 30.03 -17.42 2.24
N LYS A 135 29.48 -18.18 3.19
CA LYS A 135 28.79 -17.64 4.37
C LYS A 135 29.32 -18.32 5.64
N PRO A 136 30.40 -17.80 6.25
CA PRO A 136 30.89 -18.27 7.55
C PRO A 136 29.79 -18.21 8.61
N MET A 137 29.79 -19.16 9.53
CA MET A 137 28.82 -19.24 10.63
C MET A 137 29.41 -20.03 11.79
N ASP A 138 29.01 -19.68 13.00
CA ASP A 138 29.46 -20.27 14.26
C ASP A 138 28.38 -20.14 15.35
N PHE A 139 28.57 -20.79 16.49
CA PHE A 139 27.58 -20.81 17.56
C PHE A 139 27.49 -19.50 18.35
N SER A 140 28.55 -18.69 18.47
CA SER A 140 28.45 -17.40 19.15
C SER A 140 27.64 -16.41 18.31
N THR A 141 27.84 -16.40 16.99
CA THR A 141 27.01 -15.63 16.03
C THR A 141 25.54 -16.02 16.11
N ILE A 142 25.23 -17.33 16.06
CA ILE A 142 23.85 -17.81 16.18
C ILE A 142 23.24 -17.39 17.52
N LYS A 143 23.97 -17.59 18.62
CA LYS A 143 23.52 -17.22 19.97
C LYS A 143 23.21 -15.73 20.08
N ASN A 144 24.13 -14.88 19.61
CA ASN A 144 23.96 -13.43 19.64
C ASN A 144 22.72 -13.00 18.86
N ARG A 145 22.46 -13.63 17.70
CA ARG A 145 21.28 -13.35 16.88
C ARG A 145 19.99 -13.90 17.50
N MET A 146 20.04 -14.99 18.26
CA MET A 146 18.89 -15.46 19.06
C MET A 146 18.53 -14.50 20.20
N GLU A 147 19.52 -13.81 20.77
CA GLU A 147 19.38 -12.91 21.92
C GLU A 147 19.17 -11.43 21.52
N ALA A 148 19.22 -11.12 20.23
CA ALA A 148 19.08 -9.77 19.68
C ALA A 148 17.72 -9.13 20.03
N LYS A 149 17.76 -7.88 20.52
CA LYS A 149 16.56 -7.11 20.97
C LYS A 149 16.18 -5.96 20.04
N ASP A 150 17.01 -5.67 19.05
CA ASP A 150 16.88 -4.56 18.09
C ASP A 150 16.05 -4.92 16.85
N GLY A 151 15.46 -6.11 16.81
CA GLY A 151 14.68 -6.61 15.68
C GLY A 151 15.51 -7.29 14.58
N THR A 152 16.84 -7.40 14.74
CA THR A 152 17.71 -8.15 13.80
C THR A 152 17.74 -9.66 14.06
N GLY A 153 17.10 -10.09 15.15
CA GLY A 153 17.03 -11.49 15.55
C GLY A 153 16.24 -12.38 14.59
N TYR A 154 16.24 -13.68 14.90
CA TYR A 154 15.55 -14.68 14.08
C TYR A 154 14.03 -14.54 14.13
N LYS A 155 13.38 -14.64 12.97
CA LYS A 155 11.92 -14.50 12.85
C LYS A 155 11.17 -15.77 13.24
N ASN A 156 11.81 -16.91 13.09
CA ASN A 156 11.27 -18.24 13.38
C ASN A 156 12.41 -19.24 13.63
N VAL A 157 12.07 -20.39 14.21
CA VAL A 157 13.05 -21.45 14.54
C VAL A 157 13.69 -22.10 13.30
N ARG A 158 13.05 -22.03 12.12
CA ARG A 158 13.61 -22.58 10.88
C ARG A 158 14.82 -21.80 10.39
N GLU A 159 14.85 -20.48 10.60
CA GLU A 159 16.04 -19.68 10.33
C GLU A 159 17.22 -20.08 11.22
N ILE A 160 16.97 -20.34 12.51
CA ILE A 160 18.02 -20.81 13.45
C ILE A 160 18.52 -22.19 13.03
N TYR A 161 17.60 -23.11 12.71
CA TYR A 161 17.91 -24.44 12.19
C TYR A 161 18.81 -24.38 10.94
N ALA A 162 18.51 -23.47 10.01
CA ALA A 162 19.31 -23.29 8.80
C ALA A 162 20.75 -22.86 9.12
N ASP A 163 20.93 -21.89 10.01
CA ASP A 163 22.28 -21.42 10.39
C ASP A 163 23.05 -22.48 11.19
N VAL A 164 22.40 -23.24 12.10
CA VAL A 164 23.07 -24.36 12.80
C VAL A 164 23.56 -25.42 11.81
N ARG A 165 22.76 -25.78 10.81
CA ARG A 165 23.21 -26.71 9.75
C ARG A 165 24.33 -26.11 8.91
N LEU A 166 24.31 -24.81 8.68
CA LEU A 166 25.34 -24.12 7.91
C LEU A 166 26.71 -24.23 8.58
N VAL A 167 26.79 -24.11 9.91
CA VAL A 167 28.03 -24.34 10.68
C VAL A 167 28.65 -25.68 10.31
N PHE A 168 27.88 -26.77 10.42
CA PHE A 168 28.38 -28.11 10.16
C PHE A 168 28.65 -28.36 8.67
N LYS A 169 27.81 -27.84 7.77
CA LYS A 169 28.01 -27.97 6.33
C LYS A 169 29.29 -27.26 5.87
N ASN A 170 29.56 -26.07 6.39
CA ASN A 170 30.79 -25.34 6.09
C ASN A 170 32.01 -26.12 6.58
N ALA A 171 31.96 -26.63 7.82
CA ALA A 171 33.03 -27.45 8.36
C ALA A 171 33.29 -28.70 7.51
N MET A 172 32.25 -29.43 7.12
CA MET A 172 32.39 -30.63 6.26
C MET A 172 32.78 -30.29 4.82
N LYS A 173 32.45 -29.09 4.32
CA LYS A 173 32.84 -28.62 2.98
C LYS A 173 34.33 -28.26 2.93
N TYR A 174 34.85 -27.65 3.99
CA TYR A 174 36.23 -27.17 4.03
C TYR A 174 37.23 -28.25 4.44
N ASN A 175 36.85 -29.14 5.36
CA ASN A 175 37.75 -30.15 5.93
C ASN A 175 37.52 -31.53 5.26
N ASP A 176 38.60 -32.31 5.09
CA ASP A 176 38.52 -33.66 4.53
C ASP A 176 37.70 -34.59 5.45
N GLU A 177 37.06 -35.61 4.90
CA GLU A 177 36.23 -36.55 5.67
C GLU A 177 36.98 -37.28 6.79
N ARG A 178 38.31 -37.36 6.70
CA ARG A 178 39.20 -37.96 7.69
C ARG A 178 39.61 -36.99 8.80
N ASP A 179 39.43 -35.69 8.62
CA ASP A 179 39.80 -34.70 9.61
C ASP A 179 38.86 -34.77 10.81
N ASP A 180 39.43 -34.58 12.00
CA ASP A 180 38.66 -34.61 13.26
C ASP A 180 37.50 -33.61 13.23
N VAL A 181 37.71 -32.40 12.68
CA VAL A 181 36.68 -31.35 12.57
C VAL A 181 35.51 -31.81 11.69
N HIS A 182 35.78 -32.51 10.60
CA HIS A 182 34.73 -33.06 9.74
C HIS A 182 33.92 -34.13 10.48
N VAL A 183 34.61 -35.07 11.15
CA VAL A 183 33.96 -36.14 11.93
C VAL A 183 33.10 -35.54 13.05
N MET A 184 33.63 -34.56 13.78
CA MET A 184 32.91 -33.83 14.83
C MET A 184 31.66 -33.14 14.28
N ALA A 185 31.79 -32.45 13.14
CA ALA A 185 30.68 -31.75 12.49
C ALA A 185 29.56 -32.72 12.07
N ARG A 186 29.92 -33.85 11.42
CA ARG A 186 28.97 -34.89 11.02
C ARG A 186 28.23 -35.46 12.24
N THR A 187 28.95 -35.84 13.29
CA THR A 187 28.34 -36.42 14.49
C THR A 187 27.42 -35.43 15.22
N LEU A 188 27.81 -34.15 15.32
CA LEU A 188 26.97 -33.14 15.95
C LEU A 188 25.74 -32.80 15.11
N LEU A 189 25.87 -32.78 13.78
CA LEU A 189 24.76 -32.60 12.87
C LEU A 189 23.73 -33.72 13.02
N GLU A 190 24.16 -34.99 13.06
CA GLU A 190 23.28 -36.13 13.28
C GLU A 190 22.49 -36.01 14.61
N LYS A 191 23.19 -35.68 15.70
CA LYS A 191 22.56 -35.44 17.02
C LYS A 191 21.58 -34.27 17.00
N PHE A 192 21.91 -33.22 16.26
CA PHE A 192 21.06 -32.05 16.11
C PHE A 192 19.77 -32.39 15.33
N GLU A 193 19.90 -33.09 14.20
CA GLU A 193 18.76 -33.53 13.39
C GLU A 193 17.85 -34.49 14.19
N GLU A 194 18.42 -35.45 14.93
CA GLU A 194 17.66 -36.35 15.82
C GLU A 194 16.79 -35.58 16.82
N LYS A 195 17.34 -34.53 17.43
CA LYS A 195 16.62 -33.67 18.38
C LYS A 195 15.63 -32.73 17.71
N TRP A 196 15.84 -32.39 16.45
CA TRP A 196 14.96 -31.53 15.66
C TRP A 196 13.73 -32.27 15.15
N LEU A 197 13.83 -33.56 14.83
CA LEU A 197 12.72 -34.37 14.29
C LEU A 197 11.40 -34.25 15.10
N PRO A 198 11.40 -34.32 16.45
CA PRO A 198 10.16 -34.17 17.23
C PRO A 198 9.53 -32.78 17.17
N LEU A 199 10.29 -31.74 16.79
CA LEU A 199 9.78 -30.37 16.67
C LEU A 199 9.16 -30.11 15.29
N LEU A 200 9.52 -30.88 14.26
CA LEU A 200 9.05 -30.67 12.88
C LEU A 200 7.52 -30.52 12.75
N PRO A 201 6.67 -31.35 13.39
CA PRO A 201 5.22 -31.20 13.28
C PRO A 201 4.72 -29.86 13.83
N LYS A 202 5.26 -29.42 14.97
CA LYS A 202 4.89 -28.15 15.61
C LYS A 202 5.34 -26.95 14.76
N VAL A 203 6.52 -27.05 14.14
CA VAL A 203 7.05 -26.02 13.26
C VAL A 203 6.21 -25.92 11.98
N ALA A 204 5.84 -27.04 11.37
CA ALA A 204 4.98 -27.06 10.19
C ALA A 204 3.58 -26.49 10.47
N GLU A 205 3.01 -26.78 11.64
CA GLU A 205 1.74 -26.18 12.09
C GLU A 205 1.85 -24.66 12.22
N GLU A 206 2.91 -24.18 12.85
CA GLU A 206 3.18 -22.75 13.02
C GLU A 206 3.40 -22.03 11.69
N GLU A 207 4.12 -22.65 10.75
CA GLU A 207 4.34 -22.10 9.41
C GLU A 207 3.03 -21.98 8.62
N LYS A 208 2.24 -23.05 8.60
CA LYS A 208 0.92 -23.03 7.97
C LYS A 208 0.00 -21.97 8.57
N ARG A 209 0.09 -21.74 9.89
CA ARG A 209 -0.66 -20.68 10.57
C ARG A 209 -0.19 -19.30 10.11
N ARG A 210 1.12 -19.05 10.08
CA ARG A 210 1.70 -17.77 9.60
C ARG A 210 1.35 -17.49 8.15
N GLU A 211 1.36 -18.49 7.27
CA GLU A 211 0.97 -18.34 5.87
C GLU A 211 -0.49 -17.90 5.73
N LYS A 212 -1.40 -18.51 6.52
CA LYS A 212 -2.81 -18.10 6.54
C LYS A 212 -2.98 -16.67 7.04
N GLU A 213 -2.25 -16.28 8.08
CA GLU A 213 -2.28 -14.92 8.60
C GLU A 213 -1.75 -13.90 7.61
N GLN A 214 -0.61 -14.17 6.97
CA GLN A 214 -0.07 -13.32 5.91
C GLN A 214 -1.03 -13.19 4.74
N THR A 215 -1.66 -14.28 4.31
CA THR A 215 -2.66 -14.25 3.24
C THR A 215 -3.88 -13.43 3.66
N ALA A 216 -4.37 -13.62 4.88
CA ALA A 216 -5.51 -12.85 5.41
C ALA A 216 -5.17 -11.35 5.51
N THR A 217 -3.97 -10.98 5.97
CA THR A 217 -3.50 -9.59 6.02
C THR A 217 -3.41 -9.01 4.60
N GLN A 218 -2.83 -9.73 3.64
CA GLN A 218 -2.75 -9.25 2.25
C GLN A 218 -4.14 -9.05 1.63
N VAL A 219 -5.07 -9.98 1.84
CA VAL A 219 -6.45 -9.84 1.36
C VAL A 219 -7.14 -8.65 2.03
N ALA A 220 -6.97 -8.47 3.35
CA ALA A 220 -7.53 -7.34 4.06
C ALA A 220 -6.96 -5.99 3.57
N THR A 221 -5.65 -5.92 3.31
CA THR A 221 -5.01 -4.72 2.73
C THR A 221 -5.58 -4.42 1.34
N LYS A 222 -5.70 -5.43 0.46
CA LYS A 222 -6.29 -5.25 -0.87
C LYS A 222 -7.75 -4.79 -0.80
N LEU A 223 -8.55 -5.37 0.08
CA LEU A 223 -9.94 -4.95 0.29
C LEU A 223 -10.04 -3.52 0.85
N ALA A 224 -9.12 -3.12 1.72
CA ALA A 224 -9.08 -1.76 2.24
C ALA A 224 -8.69 -0.74 1.16
N GLU A 225 -7.73 -1.10 0.31
CA GLU A 225 -7.37 -0.30 -0.86
C GLU A 225 -8.55 -0.17 -1.83
N GLU A 226 -9.20 -1.28 -2.18
CA GLU A 226 -10.38 -1.30 -3.06
C GLU A 226 -11.52 -0.43 -2.50
N ALA A 227 -11.81 -0.55 -1.21
CA ALA A 227 -12.80 0.30 -0.55
C ALA A 227 -12.43 1.79 -0.61
N SER A 228 -11.14 2.15 -0.49
CA SER A 228 -10.69 3.53 -0.62
C SER A 228 -10.89 4.08 -2.03
N TYR A 229 -10.57 3.31 -3.07
CA TYR A 229 -10.78 3.72 -4.45
C TYR A 229 -12.27 3.77 -4.81
N ALA A 230 -13.09 2.86 -4.29
CA ALA A 230 -14.54 2.90 -4.45
C ALA A 230 -15.16 4.16 -3.83
N ASN A 231 -14.72 4.56 -2.62
CA ASN A 231 -15.16 5.81 -2.00
C ASN A 231 -14.74 7.03 -2.85
N MET A 232 -13.49 7.05 -3.34
CA MET A 232 -13.02 8.13 -4.22
C MET A 232 -13.88 8.26 -5.49
N ALA A 233 -14.26 7.13 -6.10
CA ALA A 233 -15.15 7.12 -7.27
C ALA A 233 -16.55 7.67 -6.95
N GLN A 234 -17.11 7.33 -5.78
CA GLN A 234 -18.39 7.89 -5.32
C GLN A 234 -18.30 9.40 -5.09
N ASP A 235 -17.24 9.87 -4.44
CA ASP A 235 -17.00 11.29 -4.18
C ASP A 235 -16.88 12.07 -5.50
N LEU A 236 -16.14 11.53 -6.47
CA LEU A 236 -16.05 12.10 -7.81
C LEU A 236 -17.43 12.19 -8.48
N SER A 237 -18.23 11.12 -8.43
CA SER A 237 -19.58 11.16 -9.00
C SER A 237 -20.46 12.24 -8.36
N ASN A 238 -20.36 12.43 -7.05
CA ASN A 238 -21.12 13.47 -6.32
C ASN A 238 -20.65 14.88 -6.68
N GLU A 239 -19.34 15.10 -6.76
CA GLU A 239 -18.75 16.39 -7.16
C GLU A 239 -19.12 16.75 -8.60
N LEU A 240 -19.09 15.78 -9.53
CA LEU A 240 -19.48 15.98 -10.93
C LEU A 240 -20.94 16.41 -11.04
N HIS A 241 -21.84 15.76 -10.30
CA HIS A 241 -23.23 16.16 -10.23
C HIS A 241 -23.39 17.60 -9.68
N GLY A 242 -22.57 17.99 -8.71
CA GLY A 242 -22.52 19.36 -8.20
C GLY A 242 -22.11 20.39 -9.26
N VAL A 243 -21.09 20.08 -10.05
CA VAL A 243 -20.64 20.94 -11.17
C VAL A 243 -21.72 21.06 -12.25
N ASP A 244 -22.37 19.95 -12.60
CA ASP A 244 -23.47 19.92 -13.56
C ASP A 244 -24.64 20.83 -13.13
N MET A 245 -25.03 20.76 -11.85
CA MET A 245 -26.04 21.64 -11.27
C MET A 245 -25.63 23.12 -11.23
N GLN A 246 -24.33 23.44 -11.22
CA GLN A 246 -23.85 24.83 -11.34
C GLN A 246 -23.89 25.30 -12.79
N LEU A 247 -23.50 24.46 -13.74
CA LEU A 247 -23.56 24.75 -15.17
C LEU A 247 -24.99 25.03 -15.61
N GLU A 248 -25.96 24.23 -15.17
CA GLU A 248 -27.37 24.44 -15.54
C GLU A 248 -27.90 25.77 -14.97
N ARG A 249 -27.51 26.15 -13.74
CA ARG A 249 -27.84 27.48 -13.18
C ARG A 249 -27.25 28.62 -13.99
N ILE A 250 -25.98 28.53 -14.38
CA ILE A 250 -25.34 29.55 -15.22
C ILE A 250 -26.04 29.64 -16.58
N ARG A 251 -26.36 28.49 -17.18
CA ARG A 251 -27.11 28.42 -18.44
C ARG A 251 -28.46 29.12 -18.32
N GLU A 252 -29.23 28.85 -17.26
CA GLU A 252 -30.50 29.54 -16.99
C GLU A 252 -30.33 31.05 -16.83
N MET A 253 -29.30 31.49 -16.10
CA MET A 253 -28.99 32.92 -15.94
C MET A 253 -28.69 33.59 -17.29
N VAL A 254 -27.87 32.98 -18.13
CA VAL A 254 -27.53 33.51 -19.46
C VAL A 254 -28.76 33.54 -20.37
N VAL A 255 -29.60 32.50 -20.34
CA VAL A 255 -30.87 32.47 -21.09
C VAL A 255 -31.83 33.55 -20.60
N ARG A 256 -31.91 33.79 -19.28
CA ARG A 256 -32.74 34.86 -18.71
C ARG A 256 -32.24 36.24 -19.12
N ASN A 257 -30.93 36.50 -18.99
CA ASN A 257 -30.32 37.78 -19.33
C ASN A 257 -30.41 38.07 -20.83
N SER A 258 -30.22 37.07 -21.70
CA SER A 258 -30.40 37.25 -23.15
C SER A 258 -31.84 37.57 -23.54
N ARG A 259 -32.85 37.03 -22.85
CA ARG A 259 -34.26 37.44 -23.01
C ARG A 259 -34.49 38.88 -22.56
N PHE A 260 -33.85 39.31 -21.47
CA PHE A 260 -33.90 40.69 -21.00
C PHE A 260 -33.21 41.69 -21.95
N VAL A 261 -32.18 41.28 -22.68
CA VAL A 261 -31.54 42.12 -23.71
C VAL A 261 -32.39 42.19 -24.99
N GLN A 262 -33.16 41.14 -25.30
CA GLN A 262 -34.07 41.14 -26.45
C GLN A 262 -35.36 41.96 -26.21
N GLN A 263 -35.84 42.09 -24.98
CA GLN A 263 -37.06 42.84 -24.67
C GLN A 263 -37.02 44.36 -24.95
N PRO A 264 -35.98 45.13 -24.55
CA PRO A 264 -35.92 46.56 -24.85
C PRO A 264 -35.74 46.81 -26.34
N MET A 265 -35.04 45.94 -27.08
CA MET A 265 -34.92 46.04 -28.54
C MET A 265 -36.26 45.79 -29.25
N PHE A 266 -37.05 44.80 -28.80
CA PHE A 266 -38.39 44.58 -29.35
C PHE A 266 -39.37 45.70 -28.96
N SER A 267 -39.29 46.24 -27.74
CA SER A 267 -40.12 47.36 -27.32
C SER A 267 -39.76 48.66 -28.06
N PHE A 268 -38.48 48.93 -28.32
CA PHE A 268 -38.04 50.08 -29.13
C PHE A 268 -38.45 49.93 -30.61
N LEU A 269 -38.40 48.72 -31.16
CA LEU A 269 -38.86 48.47 -32.54
C LEU A 269 -40.38 48.55 -32.66
N LEU A 270 -41.16 48.07 -31.69
CA LEU A 270 -42.62 48.21 -31.65
C LEU A 270 -43.05 49.68 -31.44
N TYR A 271 -42.36 50.43 -30.58
CA TYR A 271 -42.64 51.85 -30.35
C TYR A 271 -42.31 52.70 -31.60
N ASN A 272 -41.25 52.37 -32.34
CA ASN A 272 -40.93 53.02 -33.61
C ASN A 272 -41.81 52.56 -34.79
N PHE A 273 -42.39 51.36 -34.74
CA PHE A 273 -43.39 50.90 -35.72
C PHE A 273 -44.75 51.59 -35.52
N GLU A 274 -45.18 51.80 -34.26
CA GLU A 274 -46.41 52.54 -33.96
C GLU A 274 -46.28 54.05 -34.23
N LEU A 275 -45.11 54.66 -33.97
CA LEU A 275 -44.87 56.08 -34.28
C LEU A 275 -44.81 56.39 -35.79
N ASN A 276 -44.36 55.45 -36.63
CA ASN A 276 -44.36 55.64 -38.09
C ASN A 276 -45.75 55.46 -38.72
N PHE A 277 -46.68 54.79 -38.04
CA PHE A 277 -48.07 54.67 -38.52
C PHE A 277 -48.92 55.92 -38.24
N TYR A 278 -48.49 56.79 -37.32
CA TYR A 278 -49.18 58.06 -37.02
C TYR A 278 -48.77 59.24 -37.93
N TRP A 279 -47.79 59.07 -38.81
CA TRP A 279 -47.38 60.10 -39.79
C TRP A 279 -47.88 59.84 -41.22
N PHE A 280 -48.64 58.78 -41.46
CA PHE A 280 -49.18 58.43 -42.78
C PHE A 280 -50.70 58.27 -42.82
N ARG A 281 -51.42 59.01 -41.98
CA ARG A 281 -52.88 59.15 -42.09
C ARG A 281 -53.36 60.56 -41.76
#